data_AF-A0AAD1S605-F1
#
_entry.id   AF-A0AAD1S605-F1
#
_cell.length_a   1.000
_cell.length_b   1.000
_cell.length_c   1.000
_cell.angle_alpha   90.00
_cell.angle_beta   90.00
_cell.angle_gamma   90.00
#
_symmetry.space_group_name_H-M   'P 1'
#
loop_
_entity.id
_entity.type
_entity.pdbx_description
1 polymer ?
#
loop_
_entity_poly.entity_id
_entity_poly.type
_entity_poly.pdbx_seq_one_letter_code
_entity_poly.pdbx_strand_id
1 'polypeptide(L)'
;MPSGSPRRGTGTLDDFLSTPAGLRGTAPSDNMAAVSPSATSGGDSMSDFSPDDALLSIRAELSRIGSSMLTKADTRALVREIREVVWEDLQGPRTDLTALTERVDAVEAEARICCQQHRAAETAATRQGNMLLNLRRQVEDLENRSRRHNVRIRGLLEPDTEPLAVTLQQHFCQLLGPDAPPDIRIDRAHRA
;
A
#
# COMPACT_ATOMS: atom_id res chain seq x y z
N MET A 1 -15.35 -35.03 -15.68
CA MET A 1 -14.00 -34.42 -15.72
C MET A 1 -14.07 -33.09 -14.99
N PRO A 2 -13.26 -32.86 -13.94
CA PRO A 2 -13.46 -31.74 -13.03
C PRO A 2 -12.85 -30.46 -13.62
N SER A 3 -13.70 -29.44 -13.79
CA SER A 3 -13.32 -28.07 -14.14
C SER A 3 -12.71 -27.38 -12.91
N GLY A 4 -11.39 -27.41 -12.80
CA GLY A 4 -10.65 -26.66 -11.80
C GLY A 4 -10.49 -25.20 -12.21
N SER A 5 -11.35 -24.33 -11.70
CA SER A 5 -11.19 -22.87 -11.82
C SER A 5 -10.03 -22.40 -10.93
N PRO A 6 -9.12 -21.54 -11.43
CA PRO A 6 -8.07 -20.97 -10.59
C PRO A 6 -8.69 -19.92 -9.65
N ARG A 7 -8.61 -20.16 -8.34
CA ARG A 7 -8.89 -19.17 -7.31
C ARG A 7 -7.90 -18.02 -7.47
N ARG A 8 -8.36 -16.88 -8.02
CA ARG A 8 -7.67 -15.59 -7.88
C ARG A 8 -7.74 -15.22 -6.40
N GLY A 9 -6.62 -15.33 -5.71
CA GLY A 9 -6.44 -14.76 -4.38
C GLY A 9 -6.55 -13.25 -4.49
N THR A 10 -7.65 -12.70 -4.00
CA THR A 10 -7.75 -11.28 -3.65
C THR A 10 -6.89 -11.07 -2.41
N GLY A 11 -5.60 -10.80 -2.62
CA GLY A 11 -4.75 -10.24 -1.58
C GLY A 11 -5.30 -8.86 -1.25
N THR A 12 -6.06 -8.79 -0.17
CA THR A 12 -6.53 -7.55 0.45
C THR A 12 -5.30 -6.73 0.85
N LEU A 13 -5.19 -5.55 0.26
CA LEU A 13 -4.16 -4.53 0.56
C LEU A 13 -4.37 -3.86 1.94
N ASP A 14 -5.18 -4.46 2.81
CA ASP A 14 -5.56 -3.90 4.11
C ASP A 14 -4.57 -4.23 5.25
N ASP A 15 -3.55 -5.06 5.02
CA ASP A 15 -2.58 -5.46 6.06
C ASP A 15 -1.42 -4.46 6.28
N PHE A 16 -1.34 -3.37 5.49
CA PHE A 16 -0.21 -2.43 5.58
C PHE A 16 -0.39 -1.24 6.52
N LEU A 17 -1.51 -1.14 7.24
CA LEU A 17 -1.74 -0.10 8.26
C LEU A 17 -1.88 -0.68 9.67
N SER A 18 -1.18 -1.79 9.96
CA SER A 18 -0.99 -2.27 11.34
C SER A 18 -0.11 -1.30 12.12
N THR A 19 -0.80 -0.50 12.92
CA THR A 19 -0.39 0.40 13.98
C THR A 19 0.77 -0.15 14.84
N PRO A 20 1.89 0.57 15.03
CA PRO A 20 2.69 0.39 16.21
C PRO A 20 1.98 1.08 17.38
N ALA A 21 1.32 0.26 18.19
CA ALA A 21 0.94 0.60 19.55
C ALA A 21 2.21 0.92 20.35
N GLY A 22 2.13 2.00 21.12
CA GLY A 22 3.02 2.24 22.25
C GLY A 22 4.08 3.29 21.96
N LEU A 23 3.94 4.45 22.63
CA LEU A 23 4.80 4.72 23.78
C LEU A 23 4.27 5.92 24.56
N ARG A 24 3.78 5.58 25.76
CA ARG A 24 4.00 6.31 27.02
C ARG A 24 3.75 7.81 27.01
N GLY A 25 2.57 8.14 27.54
CA GLY A 25 2.39 9.40 28.24
C GLY A 25 3.40 9.55 29.39
N THR A 26 3.95 10.74 29.48
CA THR A 26 4.55 11.29 30.69
C THR A 26 3.85 12.60 30.96
N ALA A 27 2.87 12.55 31.87
CA ALA A 27 2.33 13.74 32.51
C ALA A 27 3.46 14.42 33.30
N PRO A 28 3.66 15.75 33.18
CA PRO A 28 4.46 16.46 34.16
C PRO A 28 3.69 16.47 35.49
N SER A 29 4.30 15.82 36.48
CA SER A 29 3.79 15.68 37.83
C SER A 29 3.78 17.04 38.54
N ASP A 30 2.68 17.28 39.25
CA ASP A 30 2.54 18.26 40.31
C ASP A 30 3.74 18.23 41.25
N ASN A 31 4.53 19.32 41.29
CA ASN A 31 5.53 19.53 42.32
C ASN A 31 4.96 20.49 43.38
N MET A 32 4.10 19.92 44.24
CA MET A 32 3.67 20.50 45.50
C MET A 32 4.86 20.48 46.48
N ALA A 33 5.64 21.57 46.49
CA ALA A 33 6.62 21.80 47.55
C ALA A 33 5.93 22.48 48.73
N ALA A 34 5.88 21.71 49.82
CA ALA A 34 5.33 22.02 51.11
C ALA A 34 6.21 23.01 51.92
N VAL A 35 5.53 23.79 52.77
CA VAL A 35 5.92 24.14 54.16
C VAL A 35 7.02 25.18 54.38
N SER A 36 6.61 26.31 54.95
CA SER A 36 7.11 26.77 56.26
C SER A 36 6.13 27.79 56.89
N PRO A 37 5.48 27.48 58.03
CA PRO A 37 4.75 28.46 58.82
C PRO A 37 5.69 29.05 59.88
N SER A 38 6.08 30.31 59.71
CA SER A 38 6.78 31.05 60.78
C SER A 38 5.76 31.85 61.59
N ALA A 39 5.62 31.43 62.83
CA ALA A 39 4.80 32.04 63.86
C ALA A 39 5.44 33.31 64.44
N THR A 40 4.57 34.14 65.01
CA THR A 40 4.78 35.02 66.18
C THR A 40 5.78 36.17 66.11
N SER A 41 5.26 37.39 66.22
CA SER A 41 5.66 38.30 67.32
C SER A 41 4.72 39.50 67.33
N GLY A 42 3.73 39.47 68.22
CA GLY A 42 2.97 40.65 68.61
C GLY A 42 3.86 41.63 69.35
N GLY A 43 3.91 42.86 68.83
CA GLY A 43 4.46 44.03 69.50
C GLY A 43 3.45 45.15 69.33
N ASP A 44 2.46 45.17 70.22
CA ASP A 44 1.47 46.23 70.36
C ASP A 44 2.18 47.44 70.98
N SER A 45 2.54 48.39 70.12
CA SER A 45 3.19 49.64 70.50
C SER A 45 2.32 50.77 69.96
N MET A 46 1.41 51.26 70.81
CA MET A 46 0.67 52.51 70.59
C MET A 46 1.66 53.68 70.59
N SER A 47 2.32 53.90 69.45
CA SER A 47 2.97 55.16 69.15
C SER A 47 1.97 56.08 68.45
N ASP A 48 1.79 57.24 69.09
CA ASP A 48 1.21 58.48 68.61
C ASP A 48 1.19 58.59 67.06
N PHE A 49 0.03 58.33 66.46
CA PHE A 49 -0.17 58.41 65.02
C PHE A 49 -0.22 59.89 64.62
N SER A 50 0.96 60.45 64.35
CA SER A 50 1.07 61.72 63.66
C SER A 50 0.55 61.53 62.22
N PRO A 51 -0.52 62.23 61.81
CA PRO A 51 -1.14 62.06 60.49
C PRO A 51 -0.16 62.34 59.33
N ASP A 52 0.93 63.06 59.58
CA ASP A 52 1.96 63.39 58.58
C ASP A 52 2.89 62.19 58.26
N ASP A 53 3.17 61.29 59.21
CA ASP A 53 4.02 60.11 58.98
C ASP A 53 3.28 59.02 58.18
N ALA A 54 1.96 58.88 58.40
CA ALA A 54 1.11 58.00 57.61
C ALA A 54 1.06 58.44 56.14
N LEU A 55 1.00 59.76 55.88
CA LEU A 55 1.00 60.31 54.52
C LEU A 55 2.35 60.13 53.82
N LEU A 56 3.47 60.26 54.54
CA LEU A 56 4.80 59.97 54.01
C LEU A 56 4.97 58.48 53.68
N SER A 57 4.47 57.59 54.54
CA SER A 57 4.46 56.14 54.29
C SER A 57 3.62 55.78 53.05
N ILE A 58 2.40 56.33 52.93
CA ILE A 58 1.54 56.11 51.75
C ILE A 58 2.20 56.65 50.48
N ARG A 59 2.86 57.81 50.53
CA ARG A 59 3.58 58.38 49.38
C ARG A 59 4.78 57.52 48.98
N ALA A 60 5.53 57.00 49.95
CA ALA A 60 6.63 56.08 49.69
C ALA A 60 6.13 54.77 49.08
N GLU A 61 5.01 54.22 49.57
CA GLU A 61 4.39 53.03 49.00
C GLU A 61 3.82 53.26 47.60
N LEU A 62 3.14 54.38 47.34
CA LEU A 62 2.65 54.72 46.00
C LEU A 62 3.79 54.96 45.02
N SER A 63 4.91 55.55 45.46
CA SER A 63 6.10 55.67 44.61
C SER A 63 6.78 54.32 44.36
N ARG A 64 6.75 53.40 45.34
CA ARG A 64 7.24 52.04 45.19
C ARG A 64 6.35 51.23 44.23
N ILE A 65 5.04 51.38 44.34
CA ILE A 65 4.05 50.77 43.43
C ILE A 65 4.18 51.35 42.02
N GLY A 66 4.32 52.68 41.91
CA GLY A 66 4.48 53.37 40.63
C GLY A 66 5.78 53.02 39.91
N SER A 67 6.86 52.74 40.66
CA SER A 67 8.13 52.25 40.09
C SER A 67 8.16 50.72 39.88
N SER A 68 7.32 49.96 40.58
CA SER A 68 7.17 48.51 40.37
C SER A 68 6.15 48.16 39.28
N MET A 69 5.38 49.13 38.80
CA MET A 69 4.45 48.93 37.69
C MET A 69 5.23 48.80 36.39
N LEU A 70 4.86 47.81 35.58
CA LEU A 70 5.41 47.65 34.23
C LEU A 70 5.29 48.97 33.47
N THR A 71 6.41 49.49 33.00
CA THR A 71 6.38 50.71 32.21
C THR A 71 5.82 50.40 30.82
N LYS A 72 5.35 51.43 30.12
CA LYS A 72 4.96 51.30 28.70
C LYS A 72 6.13 50.84 27.81
N ALA A 73 7.38 51.00 28.25
CA ALA A 73 8.53 50.49 27.54
C ALA A 73 8.63 48.96 27.67
N ASP A 74 8.40 48.43 28.88
CA ASP A 74 8.47 46.99 29.17
C ASP A 74 7.38 46.22 28.42
N THR A 75 6.16 46.73 28.39
CA THR A 75 5.07 46.09 27.62
C THR A 75 5.37 46.06 26.13
N ARG A 76 5.99 47.12 25.58
CA ARG A 76 6.43 47.14 24.17
C ARG A 76 7.61 46.22 23.90
N ALA A 77 8.48 46.00 24.87
CA ALA A 77 9.58 45.06 24.75
C ALA A 77 9.04 43.62 24.73
N LEU A 78 8.17 43.28 25.67
CA LEU A 78 7.52 41.96 25.73
C LEU A 78 6.69 41.65 24.48
N VAL A 79 5.94 42.63 23.94
CA VAL A 79 5.21 42.43 22.67
C VAL A 79 6.16 42.18 21.50
N ARG A 80 7.34 42.83 21.47
CA ARG A 80 8.35 42.59 20.43
C ARG A 80 8.95 41.19 20.54
N GLU A 81 9.32 40.79 21.76
CA GLU A 81 9.86 39.47 22.03
C GLU A 81 8.86 38.37 21.67
N ILE A 82 7.60 38.48 22.12
CA ILE A 82 6.53 37.53 21.75
C ILE A 82 6.38 37.46 20.22
N ARG A 83 6.41 38.61 19.53
CA ARG A 83 6.31 38.63 18.07
C ARG A 83 7.48 37.92 17.40
N GLU A 84 8.70 38.11 17.90
CA GLU A 84 9.90 37.46 17.37
C GLU A 84 9.86 35.95 17.59
N VAL A 85 9.53 35.50 18.81
CA VAL A 85 9.38 34.07 19.14
C VAL A 85 8.29 33.44 18.28
N VAL A 86 7.10 34.06 18.17
CA VAL A 86 6.02 33.54 17.33
C VAL A 86 6.43 33.51 15.85
N TRP A 87 7.18 34.51 15.38
CA TRP A 87 7.64 34.55 14.00
C TRP A 87 8.65 33.43 13.71
N GLU A 88 9.58 33.19 14.62
CA GLU A 88 10.57 32.12 14.55
C GLU A 88 9.90 30.74 14.62
N ASP A 89 9.00 30.54 15.58
CA ASP A 89 8.20 29.33 15.74
C ASP A 89 7.31 29.05 14.52
N LEU A 90 6.89 30.07 13.77
CA LEU A 90 6.12 29.90 12.53
C LEU A 90 7.00 29.54 11.31
N GLN A 91 8.31 29.81 11.33
CA GLN A 91 9.17 29.45 10.19
C GLN A 91 9.33 27.95 10.06
N GLY A 92 9.52 27.21 11.17
CA GLY A 92 9.71 25.76 11.16
C GLY A 92 8.53 25.00 10.51
N PRO A 93 7.30 25.17 11.00
CA PRO A 93 6.11 24.57 10.40
C PRO A 93 5.92 24.98 8.94
N ARG A 94 6.28 26.21 8.56
CA ARG A 94 6.20 26.67 7.18
C ARG A 94 7.18 25.91 6.27
N THR A 95 8.42 25.72 6.70
CA THR A 95 9.42 24.94 5.94
C THR A 95 9.02 23.47 5.86
N ASP A 96 8.46 22.92 6.94
CA ASP A 96 7.98 21.54 6.99
C ASP A 96 6.79 21.33 6.04
N LEU A 97 5.86 22.27 6.00
CA LEU A 97 4.72 22.23 5.07
C LEU A 97 5.19 22.29 3.61
N THR A 98 6.17 23.13 3.29
CA THR A 98 6.73 23.16 1.92
C THR A 98 7.42 21.85 1.57
N ALA A 99 8.26 21.31 2.47
CA ALA A 99 8.93 20.04 2.25
C ALA A 99 7.95 18.86 2.13
N LEU A 100 6.87 18.88 2.91
CA LEU A 100 5.82 17.87 2.83
C LEU A 100 5.08 17.96 1.49
N THR A 101 4.78 19.17 1.02
CA THR A 101 4.14 19.39 -0.28
C THR A 101 4.99 18.83 -1.42
N GLU A 102 6.30 19.13 -1.42
CA GLU A 102 7.24 18.61 -2.42
C GLU A 102 7.33 17.08 -2.40
N ARG A 103 7.33 16.48 -1.21
CA ARG A 103 7.33 15.02 -1.05
C ARG A 103 6.05 14.38 -1.56
N VAL A 104 4.89 15.00 -1.31
CA VAL A 104 3.60 14.51 -1.82
C VAL A 104 3.60 14.58 -3.35
N ASP A 105 4.03 15.70 -3.93
CA ASP A 105 4.12 15.86 -5.39
C ASP A 105 5.03 14.80 -6.04
N ALA A 106 6.17 14.51 -5.42
CA ALA A 106 7.09 13.46 -5.89
C ALA A 106 6.45 12.07 -5.86
N VAL A 107 5.81 11.71 -4.74
CA VAL A 107 5.11 10.41 -4.59
C VAL A 107 3.96 10.30 -5.58
N GLU A 108 3.20 11.36 -5.81
CA GLU A 108 2.13 11.35 -6.81
C GLU A 108 2.67 11.17 -8.24
N ALA A 109 3.78 11.81 -8.58
CA ALA A 109 4.41 11.66 -9.88
C ALA A 109 4.88 10.21 -10.10
N GLU A 110 5.53 9.61 -9.10
CA GLU A 110 5.93 8.20 -9.14
C GLU A 110 4.73 7.26 -9.26
N ALA A 111 3.65 7.51 -8.50
CA ALA A 111 2.43 6.72 -8.56
C ALA A 111 1.79 6.76 -9.96
N ARG A 112 1.80 7.92 -10.64
CA ARG A 112 1.31 8.05 -12.02
C ARG A 112 2.14 7.21 -12.99
N ILE A 113 3.47 7.24 -12.87
CA ILE A 113 4.38 6.43 -13.70
C ILE A 113 4.14 4.93 -13.47
N CYS A 114 4.05 4.51 -12.20
CA CYS A 114 3.78 3.13 -11.82
C CYS A 114 2.44 2.64 -12.40
N CYS A 115 1.37 3.45 -12.27
CA CYS A 115 0.07 3.14 -12.85
C CYS A 115 0.12 2.98 -14.38
N GLN A 116 0.87 3.83 -15.08
CA GLN A 116 1.03 3.74 -16.53
C GLN A 116 1.77 2.45 -16.94
N GLN A 117 2.86 2.12 -16.25
CA GLN A 117 3.62 0.89 -16.48
C GLN A 117 2.78 -0.35 -16.21
N HIS A 118 2.00 -0.35 -15.13
CA HIS A 118 1.11 -1.45 -14.79
C HIS A 118 0.06 -1.70 -15.88
N ARG A 119 -0.61 -0.63 -16.35
CA ARG A 119 -1.57 -0.74 -17.47
C ARG A 119 -0.92 -1.25 -18.75
N ALA A 120 0.28 -0.77 -19.08
CA ALA A 120 1.02 -1.25 -20.23
C ALA A 120 1.33 -2.75 -20.12
N ALA A 121 1.77 -3.22 -18.94
CA ALA A 121 2.03 -4.63 -18.68
C ALA A 121 0.74 -5.48 -18.77
N GLU A 122 -0.38 -5.00 -18.23
CA GLU A 122 -1.67 -5.69 -18.28
C GLU A 122 -2.17 -5.88 -19.72
N THR A 123 -2.07 -4.83 -20.56
CA THR A 123 -2.44 -4.94 -21.98
C THR A 123 -1.53 -5.91 -22.74
N ALA A 124 -0.22 -5.90 -22.45
CA ALA A 124 0.73 -6.83 -23.05
C ALA A 124 0.45 -8.29 -22.65
N ALA A 125 0.17 -8.54 -21.37
CA ALA A 125 -0.18 -9.86 -20.87
C ALA A 125 -1.47 -10.38 -21.50
N THR A 126 -2.49 -9.53 -21.63
CA THR A 126 -3.76 -9.89 -22.30
C THR A 126 -3.53 -10.24 -23.77
N ARG A 127 -2.70 -9.46 -24.48
CA ARG A 127 -2.34 -9.75 -25.88
C ARG A 127 -1.60 -11.09 -26.01
N GLN A 128 -0.64 -11.36 -25.13
CA GLN A 128 0.09 -12.62 -25.11
C GLN A 128 -0.83 -13.82 -24.82
N GLY A 129 -1.76 -13.68 -23.87
CA GLY A 129 -2.77 -14.69 -23.56
C GLY A 129 -3.64 -15.04 -24.78
N ASN A 130 -4.10 -14.02 -25.51
CA ASN A 130 -4.86 -14.22 -26.75
C ASN A 130 -4.03 -14.91 -27.85
N MET A 131 -2.75 -14.55 -27.98
CA MET A 131 -1.85 -15.19 -28.93
C MET A 131 -1.64 -16.67 -28.61
N LEU A 132 -1.41 -17.02 -27.34
CA LEU A 132 -1.27 -18.40 -26.88
C LEU A 132 -2.54 -19.21 -27.13
N LEU A 133 -3.71 -18.63 -26.88
CA LEU A 133 -4.99 -19.27 -27.17
C LEU A 133 -5.15 -19.58 -28.67
N ASN A 134 -4.78 -18.63 -29.53
CA ASN A 134 -4.84 -18.79 -30.98
C ASN A 134 -3.87 -19.85 -31.47
N LEU A 135 -2.62 -19.85 -30.98
CA LEU A 135 -1.63 -20.88 -31.31
C LEU A 135 -2.11 -22.26 -30.88
N ARG A 136 -2.69 -22.39 -29.68
CA ARG A 136 -3.25 -23.65 -29.21
C ARG A 136 -4.35 -24.16 -30.14
N ARG A 137 -5.26 -23.30 -30.58
CA ARG A 137 -6.32 -23.66 -31.54
C ARG A 137 -5.74 -24.10 -32.89
N GLN A 138 -4.69 -23.44 -33.36
CA GLN A 138 -4.02 -23.82 -34.61
C GLN A 138 -3.35 -25.18 -34.49
N VAL A 139 -2.64 -25.45 -33.39
CA VAL A 139 -2.03 -26.75 -33.13
C VAL A 139 -3.08 -27.85 -33.07
N GLU A 140 -4.19 -27.61 -32.37
CA GLU A 140 -5.31 -28.56 -32.29
C GLU A 140 -5.93 -28.85 -33.66
N ASP A 141 -6.14 -27.83 -34.50
CA ASP A 141 -6.64 -28.03 -35.86
C ASP A 141 -5.64 -28.80 -36.74
N LEU A 142 -4.34 -28.51 -36.63
CA LEU A 142 -3.30 -29.26 -37.34
C LEU A 142 -3.22 -30.72 -36.89
N GLU A 143 -3.29 -30.99 -35.59
CA GLU A 143 -3.34 -32.36 -35.06
C GLU A 143 -4.59 -33.09 -35.55
N ASN A 144 -5.75 -32.42 -35.54
CA ASN A 144 -7.00 -32.99 -36.02
C ASN A 144 -6.92 -33.30 -37.52
N ARG A 145 -6.40 -32.37 -38.34
CA ARG A 145 -6.18 -32.61 -39.78
C ARG A 145 -5.21 -33.77 -40.03
N SER A 146 -4.12 -33.84 -39.28
CA SER A 146 -3.18 -34.95 -39.35
C SER A 146 -3.82 -36.30 -38.98
N ARG A 147 -4.78 -36.31 -38.03
CA ARG A 147 -5.50 -37.53 -37.62
C ARG A 147 -6.69 -37.90 -38.51
N ARG A 148 -7.23 -36.98 -39.32
CA ARG A 148 -8.41 -37.26 -40.19
C ARG A 148 -8.20 -38.42 -41.16
N HIS A 149 -6.95 -38.66 -41.56
CA HIS A 149 -6.60 -39.76 -42.45
C HIS A 149 -6.14 -41.03 -41.71
N ASN A 150 -6.13 -41.01 -40.37
CA ASN A 150 -5.71 -42.15 -39.56
C ASN A 150 -6.94 -42.94 -39.10
N VAL A 151 -7.04 -44.19 -39.55
CA VAL A 151 -8.06 -45.13 -39.09
C VAL A 151 -7.47 -46.01 -38.00
N ARG A 152 -8.14 -46.09 -36.85
CA ARG A 152 -7.79 -47.03 -35.76
C ARG A 152 -8.71 -48.23 -35.81
N ILE A 153 -8.15 -49.40 -36.06
CA ILE A 153 -8.90 -50.66 -36.14
C ILE A 153 -8.58 -51.47 -34.89
N ARG A 154 -9.62 -51.95 -34.20
CA ARG A 154 -9.52 -52.75 -32.97
C ARG A 154 -10.12 -54.14 -33.22
N GLY A 155 -9.62 -55.15 -32.52
CA GLY A 155 -10.13 -56.53 -32.64
C GLY A 155 -9.65 -57.28 -33.87
N LEU A 156 -8.61 -56.78 -34.56
CA LEU A 156 -7.89 -57.54 -35.57
C LEU A 156 -7.11 -58.67 -34.88
N LEU A 157 -7.31 -59.90 -35.33
CA LEU A 157 -6.48 -61.03 -34.95
C LEU A 157 -5.04 -60.78 -35.39
N GLU A 158 -4.08 -61.26 -34.60
CA GLU A 158 -2.67 -61.09 -34.90
C GLU A 158 -2.28 -62.08 -36.02
N PRO A 159 -1.88 -61.61 -37.22
CA PRO A 159 -1.39 -62.49 -38.27
C PRO A 159 0.03 -62.93 -37.92
N ASP A 160 0.28 -64.23 -38.00
CA ASP A 160 1.56 -64.82 -37.58
C ASP A 160 2.73 -64.51 -38.55
N THR A 161 2.45 -64.09 -39.79
CA THR A 161 3.50 -63.97 -40.83
C THR A 161 3.30 -62.87 -41.87
N GLU A 162 2.08 -62.36 -42.08
CA GLU A 162 1.82 -61.39 -43.16
C GLU A 162 2.06 -59.93 -42.73
N PRO A 163 2.56 -59.06 -43.64
CA PRO A 163 2.65 -57.63 -43.39
C PRO A 163 1.27 -57.03 -43.13
N LEU A 164 1.13 -56.25 -42.06
CA LEU A 164 -0.16 -55.68 -41.63
C LEU A 164 -0.91 -54.95 -42.75
N ALA A 165 -0.22 -54.24 -43.64
CA ALA A 165 -0.83 -53.53 -44.77
C ALA A 165 -1.56 -54.48 -45.74
N VAL A 166 -1.01 -55.67 -45.99
CA VAL A 166 -1.61 -56.68 -46.89
C VAL A 166 -2.88 -57.25 -46.26
N THR A 167 -2.82 -57.60 -44.97
CA THR A 167 -3.98 -58.09 -44.22
C THR A 167 -5.09 -57.03 -44.15
N LEU A 168 -4.74 -55.75 -43.95
CA LEU A 168 -5.68 -54.64 -43.99
C LEU A 168 -6.32 -54.46 -45.37
N GLN A 169 -5.54 -54.56 -46.45
CA GLN A 169 -6.05 -54.48 -47.82
C GLN A 169 -7.11 -55.55 -48.08
N GLN A 170 -6.83 -56.81 -47.71
CA GLN A 170 -7.77 -57.91 -47.85
C GLN A 170 -9.06 -57.66 -47.08
N HIS A 171 -8.96 -57.22 -45.81
CA HIS A 171 -10.13 -56.91 -45.00
C HIS A 171 -10.95 -55.74 -45.56
N PHE A 172 -10.31 -54.69 -46.09
CA PHE A 172 -11.03 -53.59 -46.70
C PHE A 172 -11.75 -54.00 -47.99
N CYS A 173 -11.11 -54.80 -48.84
CA CYS A 173 -11.76 -55.34 -50.04
C CYS A 173 -12.95 -56.24 -49.68
N GLN A 174 -12.83 -57.06 -48.62
CA GLN A 174 -13.93 -57.87 -48.10
C GLN A 174 -15.09 -57.01 -47.55
N LEU A 175 -14.77 -55.92 -46.83
CA LEU A 175 -15.77 -55.04 -46.20
C LEU A 175 -16.51 -54.17 -47.22
N LEU A 176 -15.78 -53.62 -48.20
CA LEU A 176 -16.33 -52.72 -49.23
C LEU A 176 -17.02 -53.47 -50.36
N GLY A 177 -16.76 -54.77 -50.51
CA GLY A 177 -17.42 -55.64 -51.48
C GLY A 177 -16.89 -55.49 -52.91
N PRO A 178 -17.65 -55.92 -53.93
CA PRO A 178 -17.17 -55.98 -55.31
C PRO A 178 -16.88 -54.61 -55.95
N ASP A 179 -17.42 -53.52 -55.38
CA ASP A 179 -17.16 -52.14 -55.84
C ASP A 179 -15.90 -51.53 -55.20
N ALA A 180 -15.17 -52.29 -54.38
CA ALA A 180 -13.95 -51.83 -53.75
C ALA A 180 -12.87 -51.52 -54.80
N PRO A 181 -12.15 -50.38 -54.69
CA PRO A 181 -10.99 -50.15 -55.51
C PRO A 181 -9.94 -51.24 -55.27
N PRO A 182 -9.27 -51.74 -56.31
CA PRO A 182 -8.35 -52.89 -56.21
C PRO A 182 -7.11 -52.58 -55.36
N ASP A 183 -6.73 -51.30 -55.26
CA ASP A 183 -5.59 -50.82 -54.48
C ASP A 183 -6.03 -49.63 -53.61
N ILE A 184 -5.99 -49.81 -52.29
CA ILE A 184 -6.26 -48.76 -51.32
C ILE A 184 -4.89 -48.32 -50.81
N ARG A 185 -4.49 -47.10 -51.16
CA ARG A 185 -3.17 -46.58 -50.77
C ARG A 185 -3.10 -46.41 -49.25
N ILE A 186 -2.35 -47.31 -48.60
CA ILE A 186 -2.04 -47.25 -47.17
C ILE A 186 -0.61 -46.71 -47.02
N ASP A 187 -0.49 -45.43 -46.67
CA ASP A 187 0.84 -44.80 -46.53
C ASP A 187 1.65 -45.40 -45.38
N ARG A 188 1.00 -45.71 -44.25
CA ARG A 188 1.65 -46.29 -43.07
C ARG A 188 0.68 -47.15 -42.28
N ALA A 189 1.05 -48.41 -42.04
CA ALA A 189 0.35 -49.31 -41.12
C ALA A 189 1.29 -49.68 -39.97
N HIS A 190 0.85 -49.50 -38.74
CA HIS A 190 1.61 -49.89 -37.55
C HIS A 190 0.67 -50.27 -36.41
N ARG A 191 1.18 -51.07 -35.49
CA ARG A 191 0.51 -51.39 -34.22
C ARG A 191 0.83 -50.29 -33.22
N ALA A 192 -0.18 -49.90 -32.44
CA ALA A 192 -0.06 -48.91 -31.36
C ALA A 192 -0.05 -49.60 -30.01
#